data_AF-A0A523VCU3-F1
#
_entry.id   AF-A0A523VCU3-F1
#
_cell.length_a   1.000
_cell.length_b   1.000
_cell.length_c   1.000
_cell.angle_alpha   90.00
_cell.angle_beta   90.00
_cell.angle_gamma   90.00
#
_symmetry.space_group_name_H-M   'P 1'
#
loop_
_entity.id
_entity.type
_entity.pdbx_description
1 polymer ?
#
loop_
_entity_poly.entity_id
_entity_poly.type
_entity_poly.pdbx_seq_one_letter_code
_entity_poly.pdbx_strand_id
1 'polypeptide(L)' 'MRYTKIIATVGPSSSSEEVLTEMIRAGVDVFRFNLSHSNQSAHRKTLKS' A
#
# COMPACT_ATOMS: atom_id res chain seq x y z
N MET A 1 -17.70 1.05 18.09
CA MET A 1 -16.28 0.63 17.96
C MET A 1 -16.23 -0.63 17.12
N ARG A 2 -15.32 -0.69 16.14
CA ARG A 2 -15.08 -1.91 15.36
C ARG A 2 -13.89 -2.65 15.97
N TYR A 3 -14.08 -3.93 16.30
CA TYR A 3 -13.02 -4.77 16.88
C TYR A 3 -12.19 -5.47 15.80
N THR A 4 -12.80 -5.82 14.67
CA THR A 4 -12.12 -6.45 13.53
C THR A 4 -11.34 -5.44 12.73
N LYS A 5 -10.04 -5.67 12.56
CA LYS A 5 -9.13 -4.86 11.75
C LYS A 5 -9.26 -5.16 10.25
N ILE A 6 -9.16 -4.14 9.41
CA ILE A 6 -9.07 -4.29 7.95
C ILE A 6 -7.61 -4.23 7.52
N ILE A 7 -7.16 -5.27 6.81
CA ILE A 7 -5.84 -5.33 6.21
C ILE A 7 -6.00 -5.27 4.69
N ALA A 8 -5.36 -4.31 4.03
CA ALA A 8 -5.36 -4.18 2.57
C ALA A 8 -3.95 -4.43 2.01
N THR A 9 -3.84 -5.20 0.92
CA THR A 9 -2.55 -5.38 0.24
C THR A 9 -2.34 -4.27 -0.78
N VAL A 10 -1.25 -3.52 -0.65
CA VAL A 10 -0.91 -2.43 -1.58
C VAL A 10 -0.20 -2.99 -2.80
N GLY A 11 -0.68 -2.61 -3.97
CA GLY A 11 -0.06 -2.90 -5.26
C GLY A 11 0.17 -1.63 -6.09
N PRO A 12 0.70 -1.74 -7.32
CA PRO A 12 0.99 -0.60 -8.19
C PRO A 12 -0.21 0.29 -8.49
N SER A 13 -1.42 -0.29 -8.52
CA SER A 13 -2.67 0.46 -8.76
C SER A 13 -3.16 1.24 -7.54
N SER A 14 -2.56 1.03 -6.36
CA SER A 14 -3.01 1.60 -5.08
C SER A 14 -1.87 2.23 -4.30
N SER A 15 -0.74 2.51 -4.94
CA SER A 15 0.46 3.07 -4.31
C SER A 15 0.55 4.59 -4.37
N SER A 16 -0.40 5.26 -5.02
CA SER A 16 -0.45 6.72 -5.02
C SER A 16 -0.96 7.24 -3.67
N GLU A 17 -0.51 8.42 -3.27
CA GLU A 17 -0.89 9.05 -2.00
C GLU A 17 -2.40 9.28 -1.91
N GLU A 18 -3.02 9.66 -3.02
CA GLU A 18 -4.46 9.90 -3.11
C GLU A 18 -5.24 8.62 -2.82
N VAL A 19 -4.86 7.51 -3.45
CA VAL A 19 -5.55 6.22 -3.28
C VAL A 19 -5.34 5.68 -1.86
N LEU A 20 -4.15 5.83 -1.28
CA LEU A 20 -3.88 5.45 0.10
C LEU A 20 -4.72 6.28 1.09
N THR A 21 -4.85 7.58 0.84
CA THR A 21 -5.64 8.50 1.67
C THR A 21 -7.12 8.12 1.66
N GLU A 22 -7.68 7.81 0.49
CA GLU A 22 -9.06 7.34 0.37
C GLU A 22 -9.27 6.00 1.07
N MET A 23 -8.31 5.07 1.00
CA MET A 23 -8.38 3.80 1.72
C MET A 23 -8.33 3.95 3.25
N ILE A 24 -7.54 4.90 3.76
CA ILE A 24 -7.52 5.23 5.20
C ILE A 24 -8.87 5.78 5.62
N ARG A 25 -9.44 6.73 4.85
CA ARG A 25 -10.78 7.29 5.11
C ARG A 25 -11.89 6.24 5.04
N ALA A 26 -11.74 5.25 4.17
CA ALA A 26 -12.66 4.11 4.06
C ALA A 26 -12.52 3.09 5.22
N GLY A 27 -11.50 3.21 6.06
CA GLY A 27 -11.35 2.42 7.29
C GLY A 27 -10.33 1.27 7.22
N VAL A 28 -9.33 1.34 6.33
CA VAL A 28 -8.18 0.43 6.39
C VAL A 28 -7.34 0.72 7.64
N ASP A 29 -7.03 -0.32 8.41
CA ASP A 29 -6.20 -0.22 9.62
C ASP A 29 -4.72 -0.50 9.34
N VAL A 30 -4.43 -1.45 8.44
CA VAL A 30 -3.06 -1.92 8.14
C VAL A 30 -2.88 -2.14 6.64
N PHE A 31 -1.76 -1.66 6.12
CA PHE A 31 -1.32 -1.96 4.77
C PHE A 31 -0.28 -3.08 4.74
N ARG A 32 -0.54 -4.09 3.93
CA ARG A 32 0.40 -5.17 3.62
C ARG A 32 1.11 -4.86 2.31
N PHE A 33 2.44 -4.87 2.31
CA PHE A 33 3.23 -4.81 1.08
C PHE A 33 3.66 -6.23 0.71
N ASN A 34 3.27 -6.70 -0.48
CA ASN A 34 3.69 -8.01 -0.97
C ASN A 34 4.94 -7.88 -1.85
N LEU A 35 6.08 -8.32 -1.33
CA LEU A 35 7.40 -8.22 -1.98
C LEU A 35 7.75 -9.45 -2.84
N SER A 36 6.83 -10.40 -3.01
CA SER A 36 7.09 -11.64 -3.76
C SER A 36 7.33 -11.44 -5.26
N HIS A 37 6.87 -10.32 -5.84
CA HIS A 37 7.02 -9.99 -7.27
C HIS A 37 7.85 -8.74 -7.52
N SER A 38 8.46 -8.13 -6.50
CA SER A 38 9.36 -6.99 -6.71
C SER A 38 10.67 -7.50 -7.29
N ASN A 39 10.70 -7.57 -8.61
CA ASN A 39 11.92 -7.65 -9.39
C ASN A 39 12.85 -6.52 -8.90
N GLN A 40 14.11 -6.83 -8.61
CA GLN A 40 15.11 -5.88 -8.06
C GLN A 40 15.23 -4.57 -8.86
N SER A 41 14.70 -4.52 -10.09
CA SER A 41 14.70 -3.34 -10.97
C SER A 41 13.78 -2.19 -10.51
N ALA A 42 12.69 -2.46 -9.77
CA ALA A 42 11.75 -1.40 -9.36
C ALA A 42 12.28 -0.55 -8.17
N HIS A 43 13.18 -1.10 -7.34
CA HIS A 43 13.75 -0.39 -6.19
C HIS A 43 14.64 0.81 -6.57
N ARG A 44 15.21 0.85 -7.78
CA ARG A 44 16.17 1.88 -8.17
C ARG A 44 15.52 3.21 -8.60
N LYS A 45 14.23 3.21 -8.97
CA LYS A 45 13.52 4.45 -9.36
C LYS A 45 13.02 5.26 -8.17
N THR A 46 12.71 4.61 -7.05
CA THR A 46 12.16 5.28 -5.85
C THR A 46 13.24 5.92 -4.96
N LEU A 47 14.51 5.55 -5.13
CA LEU A 47 15.63 6.07 -4.32
C LEU A 47 16.29 7.36 -4.87
N LYS A 48 15.79 7.93 -5.97
CA LYS A 48 16.42 9.09 -6.64
C LYS A 48 15.47 10.28 -6.88
N SER A 49 14.47 10.47 -6.04
CA SER A 49 13.68 11.71 -6.03
C SER A 49 13.88 12.46 -4.74
#